data_AF-A0A3D2DIM9-F1
#
_entry.id   AF-A0A3D2DIM9-F1
#
_cell.length_a   1.000
_cell.length_b   1.000
_cell.length_c   1.000
_cell.angle_alpha   90.00
_cell.angle_beta   90.00
_cell.angle_gamma   90.00
#
_symmetry.space_group_name_H-M   'P 1'
#
loop_
_entity.id
_entity.type
_entity.pdbx_description
1 polymer ?
#
loop_
_entity_poly.entity_id
_entity_poly.type
_entity_poly.pdbx_seq_one_letter_code
_entity_poly.pdbx_strand_id
1 'polypeptide(L)'
;MKKKSAIIMISITILTSLAGCRLTNIDDVYSMSERGNEKATIATSVNGESKWHDDALYYTMPSDKEVPPILNMGDTINIYNQELKCRIDEAYVTDDFKDVYKYEDDESIEQLSTYLDTYEKNVYIDEEANICKSPKGIDRDMIIFRLNVTNTGEKAEPFLATGLYYYDIKYDDNNNLQYNIINDTDYRPFLVKPDGWVEHKFDKVTINAGESKDIVLLCFIEKYKVTRYKSHYSADEHKTIYDDVETDGLMLDNDIYIGTNYTVNHKTGRKEIYDEDELLKLDFTYSDKLK
;
A
#
# COMPACT_ATOMS: atom_id res chain seq x y z
N MET A 1 55.91 -31.71 15.43
CA MET A 1 55.44 -32.70 14.43
C MET A 1 53.91 -32.65 14.39
N LYS A 2 53.33 -31.94 13.42
CA LYS A 2 52.60 -32.47 12.23
C LYS A 2 51.39 -33.39 12.52
N LYS A 3 50.21 -32.78 12.30
CA LYS A 3 49.08 -33.21 11.44
C LYS A 3 47.93 -34.07 12.00
N LYS A 4 46.75 -33.71 11.45
CA LYS A 4 45.49 -34.44 11.17
C LYS A 4 44.38 -34.21 12.23
N SER A 5 43.39 -33.34 12.00
CA SER A 5 42.23 -33.42 11.06
C SER A 5 41.20 -34.47 11.46
N ALA A 6 39.98 -34.03 11.84
CA ALA A 6 38.64 -34.63 11.68
C ALA A 6 37.69 -33.93 12.68
N ILE A 7 36.92 -32.89 12.34
CA ILE A 7 35.57 -32.95 11.74
C ILE A 7 34.83 -34.25 12.06
N ILE A 8 33.85 -34.19 12.97
CA ILE A 8 32.69 -35.07 13.00
C ILE A 8 31.46 -34.19 12.87
N MET A 9 30.75 -34.42 11.78
CA MET A 9 29.49 -33.82 11.37
C MET A 9 28.38 -34.89 11.56
N ILE A 10 27.10 -34.45 11.53
CA ILE A 10 25.85 -35.24 11.37
C ILE A 10 25.20 -35.60 12.73
N SER A 11 23.98 -35.12 13.04
CA SER A 11 22.75 -35.63 12.42
C SER A 11 21.62 -34.60 12.27
N ILE A 12 21.36 -34.21 11.02
CA ILE A 12 20.04 -33.83 10.52
C ILE A 12 19.30 -35.13 10.22
N THR A 13 18.08 -35.30 10.72
CA THR A 13 17.16 -36.35 10.26
C THR A 13 15.88 -35.70 9.79
N ILE A 14 15.81 -35.49 8.46
CA ILE A 14 14.58 -35.27 7.71
C ILE A 14 14.04 -36.66 7.35
N LEU A 15 12.78 -36.91 7.68
CA LEU A 15 11.93 -37.98 7.11
C LEU A 15 10.77 -37.24 6.43
N THR A 16 10.92 -36.82 5.17
CA THR A 16 10.53 -37.50 3.91
C THR A 16 9.06 -37.93 3.82
N SER A 17 8.27 -37.13 3.10
CA SER A 17 7.53 -37.50 1.87
C SER A 17 6.81 -36.23 1.37
N LEU A 18 6.79 -35.81 0.10
CA LEU A 18 6.99 -36.47 -1.18
C LEU A 18 7.75 -35.58 -2.18
N ALA A 19 8.67 -36.25 -2.89
CA ALA A 19 9.08 -36.08 -4.28
C ALA A 19 8.92 -34.72 -4.99
N GLY A 20 10.08 -34.13 -5.33
CA GLY A 20 10.27 -33.55 -6.65
C GLY A 20 10.60 -32.06 -6.69
N CYS A 21 11.76 -31.64 -6.18
CA CYS A 21 12.56 -30.60 -6.82
C CYS A 21 14.00 -30.63 -6.29
N ARG A 22 14.95 -30.63 -7.22
CA ARG A 22 16.40 -30.57 -6.95
C ARG A 22 16.73 -29.31 -6.15
N LEU A 23 17.51 -29.47 -5.10
CA LEU A 23 18.26 -28.38 -4.46
C LEU A 23 19.30 -27.86 -5.47
N THR A 24 19.07 -26.68 -6.04
CA THR A 24 20.10 -25.92 -6.79
C THR A 24 20.83 -24.95 -5.85
N ASN A 25 22.11 -24.78 -6.14
CA ASN A 25 23.15 -24.27 -5.26
C ASN A 25 23.10 -22.74 -5.17
N ILE A 26 23.59 -22.13 -4.08
CA ILE A 26 23.53 -20.67 -3.87
C ILE A 26 24.35 -19.88 -4.91
N ASP A 27 25.27 -20.54 -5.61
CA ASP A 27 26.03 -19.98 -6.73
C ASP A 27 25.22 -19.89 -8.05
N ASP A 28 24.05 -20.55 -8.14
CA ASP A 28 23.16 -20.42 -9.31
C ASP A 28 22.37 -19.10 -9.28
N VAL A 29 22.19 -18.47 -8.12
CA VAL A 29 21.46 -17.20 -7.96
C VAL A 29 22.25 -16.01 -8.52
N TYR A 30 23.59 -16.04 -8.41
CA TYR A 30 24.45 -14.99 -8.98
C TYR A 30 24.78 -15.19 -10.46
N SER A 31 24.38 -16.32 -11.06
CA SER A 31 24.52 -16.53 -12.51
C SER A 31 23.32 -16.04 -13.33
N MET A 32 22.21 -15.65 -12.66
CA MET A 32 21.03 -15.06 -13.32
C MET A 32 21.13 -13.55 -13.55
N SER A 33 22.09 -12.83 -12.94
CA SER A 33 22.33 -11.41 -13.23
C SER A 33 23.20 -11.18 -14.47
N GLU A 34 23.87 -12.19 -15.01
CA GLU A 34 24.79 -12.03 -16.16
C GLU A 34 24.52 -12.97 -17.36
N ARG A 35 23.48 -13.82 -17.32
CA ARG A 35 23.07 -14.69 -18.46
C ARG A 35 21.67 -14.42 -19.03
N GLY A 36 21.18 -13.18 -18.89
CA GLY A 36 19.96 -12.72 -19.56
C GLY A 36 20.16 -12.17 -20.98
N ASN A 37 21.39 -12.11 -21.50
CA ASN A 37 21.69 -11.33 -22.71
C ASN A 37 21.97 -12.14 -23.99
N GLU A 38 21.70 -13.45 -24.02
CA GLU A 38 21.84 -14.23 -25.26
C GLU A 38 20.61 -15.10 -25.51
N LYS A 39 19.83 -14.67 -26.51
CA LYS A 39 18.52 -15.17 -26.98
C LYS A 39 17.30 -14.66 -26.21
N ALA A 40 17.20 -13.34 -26.07
CA ALA A 40 15.91 -12.69 -26.22
C ALA A 40 15.39 -13.05 -27.62
N THR A 41 14.47 -14.02 -27.68
CA THR A 41 13.48 -13.99 -28.76
C THR A 41 12.85 -12.62 -28.58
N ILE A 42 13.05 -11.73 -29.55
CA ILE A 42 12.42 -10.42 -29.58
C ILE A 42 10.94 -10.73 -29.45
N ALA A 43 10.39 -10.59 -28.24
CA ALA A 43 8.97 -10.43 -28.09
C ALA A 43 8.71 -9.15 -28.86
N THR A 44 8.19 -9.28 -30.08
CA THR A 44 7.66 -8.16 -30.82
C THR A 44 6.73 -7.47 -29.85
N SER A 45 7.14 -6.33 -29.34
CA SER A 45 6.37 -5.55 -28.40
C SER A 45 5.23 -4.96 -29.21
N VAL A 46 4.13 -5.72 -29.28
CA VAL A 46 2.94 -5.29 -30.00
C VAL A 46 2.31 -4.22 -29.13
N ASN A 47 2.25 -2.98 -29.63
CA ASN A 47 1.42 -1.95 -29.01
C ASN A 47 0.01 -2.53 -28.86
N GLY A 48 -0.47 -2.58 -27.63
CA GLY A 48 -1.78 -3.14 -27.34
C GLY A 48 -2.86 -2.24 -27.94
N GLU A 49 -3.94 -2.83 -28.46
CA GLU A 49 -5.15 -2.04 -28.70
C GLU A 49 -5.74 -1.58 -27.38
N SER A 50 -6.19 -0.33 -27.33
CA SER A 50 -6.82 0.24 -26.14
C SER A 50 -8.08 -0.52 -25.74
N LYS A 51 -8.16 -0.95 -24.48
CA LYS A 51 -9.30 -1.68 -23.93
C LYS A 51 -9.92 -0.93 -22.75
N TRP A 52 -11.22 -1.10 -22.58
CA TRP A 52 -11.94 -0.62 -21.40
C TRP A 52 -11.73 -1.56 -20.22
N HIS A 53 -11.54 -0.99 -19.04
CA HIS A 53 -11.35 -1.65 -17.77
C HIS A 53 -12.26 -0.99 -16.73
N ASP A 54 -13.00 -1.80 -15.98
CA ASP A 54 -13.73 -1.33 -14.80
C ASP A 54 -12.76 -1.14 -13.63
N ASP A 55 -12.96 -0.10 -12.82
CA ASP A 55 -12.02 0.30 -11.75
C ASP A 55 -12.69 0.25 -10.36
N ALA A 56 -13.40 1.32 -9.94
CA ALA A 56 -14.09 1.39 -8.65
C ALA A 56 -15.38 0.52 -8.59
N LEU A 57 -15.22 -0.80 -8.72
CA LEU A 57 -16.28 -1.78 -8.59
C LEU A 57 -16.72 -1.92 -7.12
N TYR A 58 -18.01 -1.71 -6.86
CA TYR A 58 -18.62 -1.99 -5.57
C TYR A 58 -19.08 -3.44 -5.48
N TYR A 59 -18.72 -4.09 -4.38
CA TYR A 59 -19.16 -5.43 -4.02
C TYR A 59 -20.25 -5.33 -2.98
N THR A 60 -21.33 -6.09 -3.15
CA THR A 60 -22.35 -6.21 -2.11
C THR A 60 -21.93 -7.29 -1.13
N MET A 61 -21.96 -6.98 0.16
CA MET A 61 -21.62 -7.94 1.21
C MET A 61 -22.59 -9.13 1.16
N PRO A 62 -22.10 -10.38 1.20
CA PRO A 62 -22.96 -11.55 1.22
C PRO A 62 -23.88 -11.54 2.44
N SER A 63 -25.15 -11.91 2.26
CA SER A 63 -26.16 -11.87 3.33
C SER A 63 -25.92 -12.87 4.46
N ASP A 64 -25.09 -13.88 4.24
CA ASP A 64 -24.69 -14.91 5.22
C ASP A 64 -23.44 -14.52 6.02
N LYS A 65 -22.88 -13.33 5.77
CA LYS A 65 -21.73 -12.78 6.47
C LYS A 65 -22.17 -11.71 7.46
N GLU A 66 -21.39 -11.57 8.53
CA GLU A 66 -21.56 -10.48 9.49
C GLU A 66 -20.65 -9.31 9.12
N VAL A 67 -21.12 -8.08 9.38
CA VAL A 67 -20.31 -6.88 9.19
C VAL A 67 -19.25 -6.87 10.29
N PRO A 68 -17.96 -6.66 9.97
CA PRO A 68 -16.93 -6.49 10.98
C PRO A 68 -17.30 -5.38 11.98
N PRO A 69 -16.93 -5.50 13.25
CA PRO A 69 -17.06 -4.43 14.23
C PRO A 69 -16.50 -3.10 13.69
N ILE A 70 -17.31 -2.05 13.74
CA ILE A 70 -16.91 -0.70 13.33
C ILE A 70 -16.49 0.10 14.56
N LEU A 71 -15.29 0.65 14.50
CA LEU A 71 -14.68 1.52 15.49
C LEU A 71 -14.60 2.95 14.96
N ASN A 72 -14.47 3.94 15.84
CA ASN A 72 -14.38 5.35 15.45
C ASN A 72 -12.92 5.82 15.45
N MET A 73 -12.61 6.84 14.65
CA MET A 73 -11.31 7.50 14.73
C MET A 73 -11.00 7.92 16.19
N GLY A 74 -9.78 7.65 16.65
CA GLY A 74 -9.39 7.75 18.06
C GLY A 74 -9.53 6.44 18.87
N ASP A 75 -10.22 5.43 18.35
CA ASP A 75 -10.15 4.06 18.89
C ASP A 75 -8.85 3.37 18.43
N THR A 76 -8.45 2.32 19.15
CA THR A 76 -7.24 1.55 18.86
C THR A 76 -7.57 0.27 18.11
N ILE A 77 -6.94 0.06 16.96
CA ILE A 77 -7.02 -1.17 16.16
C ILE A 77 -5.73 -1.98 16.25
N ASN A 78 -5.83 -3.29 16.06
CA ASN A 78 -4.69 -4.17 15.99
C ASN A 78 -4.13 -4.19 14.57
N ILE A 79 -2.80 -4.16 14.49
CA ILE A 79 -2.03 -4.36 13.27
C ILE A 79 -1.32 -5.70 13.40
N TYR A 80 -1.20 -6.44 12.29
CA TYR A 80 -0.38 -7.63 12.05
C TYR A 80 0.14 -8.41 13.28
N ASN A 81 -0.22 -9.69 13.39
CA ASN A 81 0.10 -10.56 14.54
C ASN A 81 -0.42 -10.05 15.89
N GLN A 82 -1.22 -8.98 15.91
CA GLN A 82 -1.83 -8.36 17.11
C GLN A 82 -0.82 -7.81 18.13
N GLU A 83 0.46 -7.72 17.78
CA GLU A 83 1.49 -7.17 18.66
C GLU A 83 1.56 -5.63 18.55
N LEU A 84 1.29 -5.08 17.36
CA LEU A 84 1.19 -3.65 17.14
C LEU A 84 -0.25 -3.18 17.28
N LYS A 85 -0.43 -2.06 17.97
CA LYS A 85 -1.70 -1.36 18.13
C LYS A 85 -1.58 0.03 17.54
N CYS A 86 -2.56 0.43 16.75
CA CYS A 86 -2.58 1.72 16.08
C CYS A 86 -3.82 2.50 16.45
N ARG A 87 -3.64 3.78 16.76
CA ARG A 87 -4.72 4.75 16.90
C ARG A 87 -4.50 5.86 15.88
N ILE A 88 -5.55 6.23 15.17
CA ILE A 88 -5.52 7.37 14.27
C ILE A 88 -6.08 8.56 15.02
N ASP A 89 -5.23 9.55 15.28
CA ASP A 89 -5.58 10.75 16.02
C ASP A 89 -6.14 11.85 15.09
N GLU A 90 -5.71 11.85 13.83
CA GLU A 90 -6.11 12.84 12.85
C GLU A 90 -6.01 12.29 11.42
N ALA A 91 -6.95 12.69 10.56
CA ALA A 91 -6.91 12.51 9.11
C ALA A 91 -7.26 13.86 8.44
N TYR A 92 -6.26 14.56 7.92
CA TYR A 92 -6.39 15.90 7.35
C TYR A 92 -6.20 15.87 5.83
N VAL A 93 -7.19 16.35 5.09
CA VAL A 93 -7.24 16.37 3.62
C VAL A 93 -6.87 17.76 3.10
N THR A 94 -5.98 17.81 2.12
CA THR A 94 -5.47 19.06 1.52
C THR A 94 -5.03 18.86 0.07
N ASP A 95 -5.08 19.92 -0.72
CA ASP A 95 -4.51 19.98 -2.07
C ASP A 95 -3.13 20.67 -2.10
N ASP A 96 -2.59 21.05 -0.93
CA ASP A 96 -1.32 21.75 -0.79
C ASP A 96 -0.31 20.87 -0.05
N PHE A 97 0.71 20.38 -0.77
CA PHE A 97 1.77 19.56 -0.19
C PHE A 97 2.47 20.26 0.99
N LYS A 98 2.54 21.60 0.99
CA LYS A 98 3.20 22.37 2.05
C LYS A 98 2.51 22.26 3.40
N ASP A 99 1.29 21.74 3.46
CA ASP A 99 0.64 21.46 4.73
C ASP A 99 1.34 20.38 5.55
N VAL A 100 2.21 19.55 4.94
CA VAL A 100 3.02 18.57 5.69
C VAL A 100 3.98 19.23 6.70
N TYR A 101 4.41 20.47 6.45
CA TYR A 101 5.26 21.25 7.36
C TYR A 101 4.56 21.62 8.68
N LYS A 102 3.24 21.41 8.78
CA LYS A 102 2.52 21.54 10.06
C LYS A 102 2.80 20.37 11.01
N TYR A 103 3.27 19.23 10.49
CA TYR A 103 3.35 17.96 11.21
C TYR A 103 4.78 17.48 11.45
N GLU A 104 5.73 17.84 10.57
CA GLU A 104 7.12 17.41 10.65
C GLU A 104 8.11 18.54 10.34
N ASP A 105 9.40 18.32 10.63
CA ASP A 105 10.47 19.29 10.37
C ASP A 105 10.90 19.36 8.90
N ASP A 106 11.48 20.51 8.54
CA ASP A 106 11.95 20.84 7.19
C ASP A 106 12.89 19.76 6.62
N GLU A 107 13.84 19.26 7.41
CA GLU A 107 14.82 18.26 6.96
C GLU A 107 14.12 16.97 6.50
N SER A 108 13.13 16.50 7.25
CA SER A 108 12.40 15.28 6.94
C SER A 108 11.53 15.43 5.70
N ILE A 109 10.96 16.63 5.50
CA ILE A 109 10.11 16.92 4.34
C ILE A 109 10.95 17.11 3.07
N GLU A 110 12.14 17.71 3.18
CA GLU A 110 13.11 17.77 2.09
C GLU A 110 13.58 16.36 1.66
N GLN A 111 13.82 15.47 2.63
CA GLN A 111 14.16 14.07 2.35
C GLN A 111 13.02 13.32 1.69
N LEU A 112 11.78 13.47 2.18
CA LEU A 112 10.59 12.91 1.55
C LEU A 112 10.44 13.41 0.11
N SER A 113 10.61 14.72 -0.12
CA SER A 113 10.48 15.31 -1.46
C SER A 113 11.53 14.73 -2.42
N THR A 114 12.77 14.60 -1.94
CA THR A 114 13.87 13.96 -2.69
C THR A 114 13.58 12.49 -2.98
N TYR A 115 13.02 11.77 -2.01
CA TYR A 115 12.61 10.39 -2.17
C TYR A 115 11.50 10.24 -3.21
N LEU A 116 10.45 11.07 -3.15
CA LEU A 116 9.35 11.02 -4.12
C LEU A 116 9.83 11.29 -5.55
N ASP A 117 10.73 12.26 -5.74
CA ASP A 117 11.34 12.55 -7.05
C ASP A 117 12.23 11.41 -7.56
N THR A 118 13.00 10.78 -6.67
CA THR A 118 13.85 9.62 -7.01
C THR A 118 13.00 8.38 -7.31
N TYR A 119 11.93 8.18 -6.55
CA TYR A 119 11.03 7.05 -6.69
C TYR A 119 10.33 7.09 -8.06
N GLU A 120 9.59 8.16 -8.33
CA GLU A 120 8.99 8.42 -9.65
C GLU A 120 8.84 9.94 -9.87
N LYS A 121 9.79 10.52 -10.62
CA LYS A 121 9.84 11.95 -10.93
C LYS A 121 8.53 12.48 -11.52
N ASN A 122 8.03 13.59 -10.98
CA ASN A 122 6.81 14.30 -11.41
C ASN A 122 5.54 13.43 -11.39
N VAL A 123 5.46 12.41 -10.53
CA VAL A 123 4.26 11.56 -10.39
C VAL A 123 3.41 11.96 -9.19
N TYR A 124 4.02 12.32 -8.06
CA TYR A 124 3.29 12.69 -6.84
C TYR A 124 3.36 14.19 -6.58
N ILE A 125 4.55 14.77 -6.69
CA ILE A 125 4.81 16.21 -6.62
C ILE A 125 5.72 16.64 -7.76
N ASP A 126 5.61 17.90 -8.18
CA ASP A 126 6.50 18.51 -9.17
C ASP A 126 7.71 19.20 -8.51
N GLU A 127 8.59 19.80 -9.33
CA GLU A 127 9.79 20.51 -8.88
C GLU A 127 9.50 21.74 -7.99
N GLU A 128 8.27 22.26 -8.02
CA GLU A 128 7.80 23.37 -7.17
C GLU A 128 7.04 22.88 -5.92
N ALA A 129 6.99 21.57 -5.73
CA ALA A 129 6.25 20.86 -4.68
C ALA A 129 4.72 21.06 -4.77
N ASN A 130 4.18 21.21 -5.98
CA ASN A 130 2.73 21.11 -6.20
C ASN A 130 2.33 19.65 -6.39
N ILE A 131 1.14 19.27 -5.90
CA ILE A 131 0.60 17.92 -6.09
C ILE A 131 0.30 17.69 -7.57
N CYS A 132 0.85 16.62 -8.13
CA CYS A 132 0.62 16.22 -9.52
C CYS A 132 -0.73 15.49 -9.69
N LYS A 133 -1.30 15.59 -10.89
CA LYS A 133 -2.39 14.70 -11.31
C LYS A 133 -1.94 13.24 -11.31
N SER A 134 -2.87 12.32 -11.14
CA SER A 134 -2.62 10.90 -11.28
C SER A 134 -2.18 10.52 -12.71
N PRO A 135 -1.61 9.31 -12.92
CA PRO A 135 -1.36 8.79 -14.26
C PRO A 135 -2.60 8.76 -15.18
N LYS A 136 -3.81 8.71 -14.60
CA LYS A 136 -5.10 8.79 -15.30
C LYS A 136 -5.51 10.24 -15.63
N GLY A 137 -4.71 11.24 -15.25
CA GLY A 137 -4.99 12.66 -15.47
C GLY A 137 -5.96 13.29 -14.45
N ILE A 138 -6.24 12.59 -13.35
CA ILE A 138 -7.20 13.02 -12.32
C ILE A 138 -6.48 13.89 -11.28
N ASP A 139 -7.10 15.01 -10.88
CA ASP A 139 -6.58 15.82 -9.78
C ASP A 139 -6.49 14.98 -8.49
N ARG A 140 -5.47 15.21 -7.67
CA ARG A 140 -5.26 14.47 -6.42
C ARG A 140 -5.37 15.39 -5.23
N ASP A 141 -5.95 14.86 -4.17
CA ASP A 141 -5.80 15.40 -2.82
C ASP A 141 -4.73 14.57 -2.08
N MET A 142 -4.16 15.14 -1.03
CA MET A 142 -3.29 14.47 -0.07
C MET A 142 -4.00 14.35 1.26
N ILE A 143 -3.96 13.16 1.86
CA ILE A 143 -4.40 12.90 3.22
C ILE A 143 -3.18 12.76 4.12
N ILE A 144 -3.11 13.58 5.16
CA ILE A 144 -2.11 13.51 6.22
C ILE A 144 -2.74 12.82 7.42
N PHE A 145 -2.21 11.66 7.79
CA PHE A 145 -2.59 10.96 9.00
C PHE A 145 -1.59 11.21 10.12
N ARG A 146 -2.11 11.51 11.31
CA ARG A 146 -1.34 11.41 12.54
C ARG A 146 -1.75 10.13 13.26
N LEU A 147 -0.79 9.23 13.39
CA LEU A 147 -0.95 7.90 13.98
C LEU A 147 -0.18 7.84 15.29
N ASN A 148 -0.68 7.08 16.26
CA ASN A 148 0.10 6.60 17.39
C ASN A 148 0.16 5.08 17.32
N VAL A 149 1.36 4.52 17.21
CA VAL A 149 1.59 3.08 17.11
C VAL A 149 2.32 2.59 18.36
N THR A 150 1.69 1.69 19.09
CA THR A 150 2.22 1.05 20.29
C THR A 150 2.56 -0.40 20.02
N ASN A 151 3.76 -0.84 20.41
CA ASN A 151 4.12 -2.24 20.39
C ASN A 151 3.89 -2.88 21.76
N THR A 152 2.96 -3.83 21.82
CA THR A 152 2.58 -4.58 23.02
C THR A 152 3.27 -5.94 23.11
N GLY A 153 4.05 -6.33 22.10
CA GLY A 153 4.85 -7.54 22.07
C GLY A 153 6.18 -7.42 22.83
N GLU A 154 6.93 -8.52 22.83
CA GLU A 154 8.21 -8.65 23.55
C GLU A 154 9.43 -8.29 22.70
N LYS A 155 9.26 -8.05 21.40
CA LYS A 155 10.33 -7.78 20.44
C LYS A 155 10.05 -6.50 19.66
N ALA A 156 11.08 -5.96 19.03
CA ALA A 156 10.90 -4.85 18.11
C ALA A 156 10.18 -5.32 16.84
N GLU A 157 9.13 -4.61 16.46
CA GLU A 157 8.27 -4.95 15.32
C GLU A 157 8.26 -3.81 14.28
N PRO A 158 8.28 -4.13 12.98
CA PRO A 158 8.21 -3.12 11.94
C PRO A 158 6.76 -2.71 11.69
N PHE A 159 6.44 -1.42 11.84
CA PHE A 159 5.22 -0.85 11.29
C PHE A 159 5.39 -0.59 9.80
N LEU A 160 4.48 -1.14 8.99
CA LEU A 160 4.41 -0.98 7.54
C LEU A 160 3.09 -0.33 7.17
N ALA A 161 3.14 0.80 6.48
CA ALA A 161 1.93 1.54 6.10
C ALA A 161 1.07 0.80 5.06
N THR A 162 1.70 -0.08 4.25
CA THR A 162 1.00 -1.02 3.35
C THR A 162 0.20 -2.09 4.09
N GLY A 163 0.25 -2.08 5.42
CA GLY A 163 -0.60 -2.85 6.29
C GLY A 163 -2.00 -2.31 6.53
N LEU A 164 -2.25 -1.07 6.12
CA LEU A 164 -3.55 -0.45 6.23
C LEU A 164 -4.28 -0.58 4.89
N TYR A 165 -5.48 -1.15 4.91
CA TYR A 165 -6.35 -1.27 3.75
C TYR A 165 -7.50 -0.29 3.84
N TYR A 166 -7.81 0.36 2.73
CA TYR A 166 -8.79 1.43 2.70
C TYR A 166 -10.04 0.97 1.94
N TYR A 167 -11.18 1.13 2.58
CA TYR A 167 -12.47 0.73 2.06
C TYR A 167 -13.38 1.94 1.95
N ASP A 168 -13.97 2.15 0.77
CA ASP A 168 -15.11 3.04 0.59
C ASP A 168 -16.37 2.22 0.79
N ILE A 169 -17.15 2.55 1.83
CA ILE A 169 -18.37 1.81 2.19
C ILE A 169 -19.59 2.70 2.00
N LYS A 170 -20.62 2.14 1.36
CA LYS A 170 -21.95 2.72 1.25
C LYS A 170 -23.03 1.67 1.50
N TYR A 171 -24.27 2.10 1.58
CA TYR A 171 -25.42 1.22 1.72
C TYR A 171 -26.35 1.40 0.52
N ASP A 172 -26.88 0.29 0.01
CA ASP A 172 -27.90 0.33 -1.04
C ASP A 172 -29.30 0.67 -0.47
N ASP A 173 -30.29 0.83 -1.34
CA ASP A 173 -31.68 1.15 -0.96
C ASP A 173 -32.33 0.08 -0.04
N ASN A 174 -31.78 -1.13 -0.01
CA ASN A 174 -32.22 -2.23 0.84
C ASN A 174 -31.40 -2.33 2.13
N ASN A 175 -30.55 -1.34 2.40
CA ASN A 175 -29.64 -1.28 3.55
C ASN A 175 -28.61 -2.44 3.57
N ASN A 176 -28.28 -2.99 2.40
CA ASN A 176 -27.15 -3.92 2.28
C ASN A 176 -25.86 -3.11 2.16
N LEU A 177 -24.83 -3.55 2.89
CA LEU A 177 -23.50 -2.96 2.81
C LEU A 177 -22.89 -3.24 1.42
N GLN A 178 -22.40 -2.18 0.79
CA GLN A 178 -21.58 -2.25 -0.41
C GLN A 178 -20.21 -1.62 -0.13
N TYR A 179 -19.15 -2.24 -0.63
CA TYR A 179 -17.79 -1.75 -0.43
C TYR A 179 -16.98 -1.77 -1.73
N ASN A 180 -16.10 -0.80 -1.85
CA ASN A 180 -15.01 -0.79 -2.81
C ASN A 180 -13.68 -0.78 -2.03
N ILE A 181 -12.69 -1.52 -2.55
CA ILE A 181 -11.33 -1.49 -2.02
C ILE A 181 -10.59 -0.40 -2.78
N ILE A 182 -10.10 0.61 -2.07
CA ILE A 182 -9.30 1.66 -2.67
C ILE A 182 -7.90 1.08 -2.90
N ASN A 183 -7.54 0.85 -4.16
CA ASN A 183 -6.32 0.13 -4.52
C ASN A 183 -5.06 0.97 -4.31
N ASP A 184 -3.94 0.30 -4.05
CA ASP A 184 -2.61 0.90 -3.84
C ASP A 184 -2.13 1.78 -5.01
N THR A 185 -2.64 1.53 -6.23
CA THR A 185 -2.33 2.33 -7.43
C THR A 185 -3.00 3.69 -7.43
N ASP A 186 -4.13 3.80 -6.74
CA ASP A 186 -4.95 5.00 -6.61
C ASP A 186 -4.74 5.67 -5.24
N TYR A 187 -4.11 4.94 -4.32
CA TYR A 187 -3.87 5.32 -2.94
C TYR A 187 -2.55 4.74 -2.43
N ARG A 188 -1.47 5.53 -2.44
CA ARG A 188 -0.17 5.04 -1.95
C ARG A 188 0.26 5.72 -0.65
N PRO A 189 0.48 4.96 0.44
CA PRO A 189 0.96 5.49 1.70
C PRO A 189 2.49 5.73 1.70
N PHE A 190 2.92 6.87 2.23
CA PHE A 190 4.32 7.26 2.42
C PHE A 190 4.57 7.71 3.87
N LEU A 191 5.54 7.08 4.52
CA LEU A 191 6.01 7.53 5.85
C LEU A 191 6.85 8.79 5.68
N VAL A 192 6.62 9.82 6.49
CA VAL A 192 7.42 11.05 6.43
C VAL A 192 8.81 10.85 7.04
N LYS A 193 8.92 9.99 8.07
CA LYS A 193 10.15 9.65 8.78
C LYS A 193 10.33 8.13 8.94
N PRO A 194 10.63 7.39 7.86
CA PRO A 194 10.93 5.97 7.98
C PRO A 194 12.30 5.76 8.65
N ASP A 195 12.59 4.54 9.11
CA ASP A 195 13.90 4.14 9.66
C ASP A 195 15.05 4.40 8.66
N GLY A 196 14.72 4.40 7.37
CA GLY A 196 15.57 4.79 6.28
C GLY A 196 14.79 4.74 4.96
N TRP A 197 15.15 5.62 4.04
CA TRP A 197 14.58 5.66 2.69
C TRP A 197 15.16 4.52 1.87
N VAL A 198 14.34 3.53 1.51
CA VAL A 198 14.83 2.38 0.74
C VAL A 198 14.15 2.33 -0.62
N GLU A 199 14.96 2.59 -1.66
CA GLU A 199 14.54 2.48 -3.06
C GLU A 199 13.99 1.07 -3.34
N HIS A 200 12.77 1.00 -3.88
CA HIS A 200 12.06 -0.25 -4.23
C HIS A 200 11.74 -1.22 -3.07
N LYS A 201 11.68 -0.76 -1.81
CA LYS A 201 11.14 -1.55 -0.68
C LYS A 201 10.03 -0.80 0.05
N PHE A 202 9.32 -1.52 0.91
CA PHE A 202 8.36 -0.92 1.82
C PHE A 202 9.13 -0.17 2.92
N ASP A 203 8.93 1.14 2.94
CA ASP A 203 9.38 1.97 4.05
C ASP A 203 8.71 1.50 5.34
N LYS A 204 9.44 1.61 6.45
CA LYS A 204 8.99 1.13 7.76
C LYS A 204 9.41 2.06 8.87
N VAL A 205 8.71 1.97 10.00
CA VAL A 205 9.19 2.49 11.28
C VAL A 205 9.30 1.32 12.25
N THR A 206 10.48 1.09 12.83
CA THR A 206 10.66 0.04 13.84
C THR A 206 10.17 0.55 15.19
N ILE A 207 9.25 -0.18 15.81
CA ILE A 207 8.70 0.10 17.14
C ILE A 207 9.26 -0.92 18.13
N ASN A 208 10.07 -0.49 19.08
CA ASN A 208 10.67 -1.38 20.07
C ASN A 208 9.61 -1.97 21.01
N ALA A 209 9.92 -3.08 21.68
CA ALA A 209 9.02 -3.70 22.65
C ALA A 209 8.58 -2.71 23.73
N GLY A 210 7.26 -2.57 23.94
CA GLY A 210 6.68 -1.62 24.89
C GLY A 210 6.75 -0.15 24.49
N GLU A 211 7.31 0.18 23.32
CA GLU A 211 7.42 1.55 22.83
C GLU A 211 6.10 2.00 22.19
N SER A 212 5.82 3.30 22.30
CA SER A 212 4.79 3.97 21.52
C SER A 212 5.42 5.13 20.76
N LYS A 213 5.11 5.25 19.46
CA LYS A 213 5.58 6.35 18.62
C LYS A 213 4.42 7.06 17.95
N ASP A 214 4.52 8.38 17.89
CA ASP A 214 3.73 9.19 16.95
C ASP A 214 4.38 9.08 15.57
N ILE A 215 3.56 8.84 14.55
CA ILE A 215 3.97 8.64 13.16
C ILE A 215 3.10 9.50 12.26
N VAL A 216 3.72 10.22 11.34
CA VAL A 216 3.03 10.94 10.26
C VAL A 216 3.08 10.11 8.98
N LEU A 217 1.91 9.88 8.41
CA LEU A 217 1.71 9.13 7.18
C LEU A 217 1.00 10.01 6.15
N LEU A 218 1.46 9.98 4.90
CA LEU A 218 0.84 10.70 3.79
C LEU A 218 0.26 9.72 2.79
N CYS A 219 -0.90 10.05 2.22
CA CYS A 219 -1.47 9.29 1.12
C CYS A 219 -1.95 10.25 0.04
N PHE A 220 -1.60 10.00 -1.22
CA PHE A 220 -2.17 10.70 -2.36
C PHE A 220 -3.39 9.93 -2.84
N ILE A 221 -4.51 10.62 -3.04
CA ILE A 221 -5.77 10.01 -3.47
C ILE A 221 -6.34 10.79 -4.64
N GLU A 222 -6.88 10.08 -5.64
CA GLU A 222 -7.63 10.73 -6.72
C GLU A 222 -8.87 11.43 -6.16
N LYS A 223 -9.08 12.68 -6.57
CA LYS A 223 -10.20 13.51 -6.10
C LYS A 223 -11.55 12.96 -6.54
N TYR A 224 -11.60 12.35 -7.73
CA TYR A 224 -12.80 11.78 -8.33
C TYR A 224 -12.69 10.27 -8.41
N LYS A 225 -13.81 9.58 -8.19
CA LYS A 225 -13.87 8.13 -8.27
C LYS A 225 -13.89 7.69 -9.73
N VAL A 226 -12.83 7.02 -10.18
CA VAL A 226 -12.76 6.45 -11.54
C VAL A 226 -13.62 5.18 -11.59
N THR A 227 -14.62 5.17 -12.47
CA THR A 227 -15.52 4.01 -12.64
C THR A 227 -15.02 3.07 -13.71
N ARG A 228 -14.48 3.62 -14.80
CA ARG A 228 -13.81 2.87 -15.86
C ARG A 228 -12.78 3.72 -16.58
N TYR A 229 -11.78 3.07 -17.16
CA TYR A 229 -10.78 3.73 -17.98
C TYR A 229 -10.47 2.89 -19.21
N LYS A 230 -10.03 3.57 -20.28
CA LYS A 230 -9.52 2.95 -21.49
C LYS A 230 -8.00 3.07 -21.49
N SER A 231 -7.28 1.97 -21.66
CA SER A 231 -5.82 2.01 -21.65
C SER A 231 -5.18 1.03 -22.62
N HIS A 232 -3.93 1.31 -22.97
CA HIS A 232 -3.03 0.39 -23.65
C HIS A 232 -1.62 0.45 -23.04
N TYR A 233 -0.84 -0.60 -23.25
CA TYR A 233 0.58 -0.58 -22.92
C TYR A 233 1.38 0.01 -24.09
N SER A 234 2.17 1.03 -23.82
CA SER A 234 3.16 1.57 -24.76
C SER A 234 4.48 0.85 -24.56
N ALA A 235 4.91 0.14 -25.60
CA ALA A 235 6.22 -0.50 -25.61
C ALA A 235 7.38 0.51 -25.63
N ASP A 236 7.17 1.66 -26.26
CA ASP A 236 8.20 2.70 -26.42
C ASP A 236 8.45 3.44 -25.10
N GLU A 237 7.39 3.70 -24.33
CA GLU A 237 7.47 4.37 -23.03
C GLU A 237 7.54 3.38 -21.86
N HIS A 238 7.48 2.08 -22.14
CA HIS A 238 7.43 0.98 -21.17
C HIS A 238 6.39 1.15 -20.04
N LYS A 239 5.26 1.80 -20.33
CA LYS A 239 4.22 2.12 -19.35
C LYS A 239 2.81 2.02 -19.92
N THR A 240 1.82 1.94 -19.04
CA THR A 240 0.40 2.04 -19.40
C THR A 240 0.06 3.49 -19.75
N ILE A 241 -0.56 3.69 -20.92
CA ILE A 241 -1.15 4.95 -21.35
C ILE A 241 -2.66 4.86 -21.16
N TYR A 242 -3.23 5.86 -20.50
CA TYR A 242 -4.67 6.01 -20.30
C TYR A 242 -5.21 6.93 -21.40
N ASP A 243 -6.06 6.37 -22.26
CA ASP A 243 -6.61 7.04 -23.44
C ASP A 243 -7.91 7.78 -23.13
N ASP A 244 -8.70 7.26 -22.17
CA ASP A 244 -9.98 7.82 -21.75
C ASP A 244 -10.29 7.39 -20.32
N VAL A 245 -10.99 8.23 -19.56
CA VAL A 245 -11.28 7.99 -18.14
C VAL A 245 -12.66 8.53 -17.81
N GLU A 246 -13.47 7.70 -17.17
CA GLU A 246 -14.79 8.07 -16.68
C GLU A 246 -14.81 8.07 -15.16
N THR A 247 -15.44 9.10 -14.60
CA THR A 247 -15.53 9.33 -13.16
C THR A 247 -16.98 9.52 -12.72
N ASP A 248 -17.26 9.20 -11.46
CA ASP A 248 -18.58 9.38 -10.86
C ASP A 248 -18.48 9.79 -9.38
N GLY A 249 -18.70 11.08 -9.11
CA GLY A 249 -18.62 11.65 -7.77
C GLY A 249 -17.19 11.86 -7.23
N LEU A 250 -17.09 12.39 -6.01
CA LEU A 250 -15.81 12.54 -5.33
C LEU A 250 -15.42 11.21 -4.67
N MET A 251 -14.11 10.99 -4.54
CA MET A 251 -13.59 9.78 -3.89
C MET A 251 -13.96 9.72 -2.40
N LEU A 252 -13.94 10.87 -1.72
CA LEU A 252 -14.22 10.99 -0.29
C LEU A 252 -15.67 11.39 0.02
N ASP A 253 -16.61 11.17 -0.91
CA ASP A 253 -18.05 11.44 -0.68
C ASP A 253 -18.71 10.42 0.25
N ASN A 254 -18.17 9.20 0.31
CA ASN A 254 -18.65 8.15 1.20
C ASN A 254 -17.76 8.02 2.44
N ASP A 255 -18.24 7.27 3.42
CA ASP A 255 -17.46 6.93 4.60
C ASP A 255 -16.29 6.02 4.20
N ILE A 256 -15.07 6.43 4.56
CA ILE A 256 -13.84 5.65 4.35
C ILE A 256 -13.47 4.93 5.65
N TYR A 257 -13.05 3.68 5.51
CA TYR A 257 -12.68 2.81 6.63
C TYR A 257 -11.29 2.22 6.42
N ILE A 258 -10.60 1.95 7.51
CA ILE A 258 -9.34 1.21 7.52
C ILE A 258 -9.55 -0.19 8.10
N GLY A 259 -9.12 -1.20 7.36
CA GLY A 259 -8.92 -2.57 7.84
C GLY A 259 -7.44 -2.94 7.89
N THR A 260 -7.14 -4.05 8.57
CA THR A 260 -5.76 -4.50 8.83
C THR A 260 -5.54 -5.98 8.56
N ASN A 261 -6.54 -6.71 8.06
CA ASN A 261 -6.38 -8.12 7.71
C ASN A 261 -5.70 -8.28 6.35
N TYR A 262 -4.60 -9.02 6.35
CA TYR A 262 -3.76 -9.28 5.18
C TYR A 262 -4.22 -10.50 4.36
N THR A 263 -5.23 -11.22 4.84
CA THR A 263 -5.59 -12.52 4.27
C THR A 263 -6.37 -12.32 2.98
N VAL A 264 -5.81 -12.81 1.88
CA VAL A 264 -6.52 -12.93 0.62
C VAL A 264 -7.43 -14.15 0.69
N ASN A 265 -8.71 -13.95 0.39
CA ASN A 265 -9.67 -15.02 0.28
C ASN A 265 -9.29 -15.94 -0.88
N HIS A 266 -8.95 -17.19 -0.57
CA HIS A 266 -8.47 -18.17 -1.54
C HIS A 266 -9.50 -18.56 -2.62
N LYS A 267 -10.80 -18.28 -2.40
CA LYS A 267 -11.86 -18.58 -3.37
C LYS A 267 -12.06 -17.45 -4.37
N THR A 268 -12.04 -16.21 -3.90
CA THR A 268 -12.26 -15.04 -4.75
C THR A 268 -10.95 -14.44 -5.28
N GLY A 269 -9.81 -14.80 -4.67
CA GLY A 269 -8.49 -14.25 -4.99
C GLY A 269 -8.33 -12.80 -4.55
N ARG A 270 -9.20 -12.29 -3.66
CA ARG A 270 -9.25 -10.89 -3.24
C ARG A 270 -9.32 -10.79 -1.71
N LYS A 271 -8.98 -9.62 -1.17
CA LYS A 271 -9.30 -9.32 0.23
C LYS A 271 -10.78 -9.01 0.31
N GLU A 272 -11.45 -9.56 1.31
CA GLU A 272 -12.89 -9.40 1.46
C GLU A 272 -13.16 -8.69 2.77
N ILE A 273 -14.05 -7.70 2.73
CA ILE A 273 -14.30 -6.87 3.91
C ILE A 273 -14.77 -7.68 5.12
N TYR A 274 -15.53 -8.76 4.89
CA TYR A 274 -16.04 -9.63 5.94
C TYR A 274 -15.00 -10.58 6.55
N ASP A 275 -13.77 -10.58 6.01
CA ASP A 275 -12.64 -11.28 6.62
C ASP A 275 -11.89 -10.34 7.60
N GLU A 276 -12.18 -9.02 7.63
CA GLU A 276 -11.59 -8.09 8.60
C GLU A 276 -12.04 -8.38 10.04
N ASP A 277 -11.11 -8.27 10.99
CA ASP A 277 -11.42 -8.43 12.42
C ASP A 277 -12.17 -7.19 12.98
N GLU A 278 -11.81 -6.00 12.47
CA GLU A 278 -12.37 -4.71 12.85
C GLU A 278 -12.14 -3.69 11.72
N LEU A 279 -13.02 -2.69 11.64
CA LEU A 279 -12.92 -1.57 10.69
C LEU A 279 -12.89 -0.26 11.46
N LEU A 280 -11.90 0.59 11.19
CA LEU A 280 -11.83 1.93 11.76
C LEU A 280 -12.43 2.95 10.79
N LYS A 281 -13.53 3.59 11.17
CA LYS A 281 -14.11 4.68 10.39
C LYS A 281 -13.22 5.93 10.50
N LEU A 282 -12.89 6.53 9.36
CA LEU A 282 -12.16 7.78 9.27
C LEU A 282 -13.11 8.98 9.32
N ASP A 283 -12.74 9.99 10.11
CA ASP A 283 -13.40 11.29 10.12
C ASP A 283 -12.42 12.35 9.57
N PHE A 284 -12.67 12.80 8.35
CA PHE A 284 -11.77 13.75 7.68
C PHE A 284 -12.00 15.19 8.15
N THR A 285 -10.89 15.89 8.34
CA THR A 285 -10.86 17.35 8.39
C THR A 285 -10.27 17.87 7.08
N TYR A 286 -10.75 19.02 6.61
CA TYR A 286 -10.35 19.57 5.32
C TYR A 286 -9.65 20.91 5.50
N SER A 287 -8.61 21.13 4.69
CA SER A 287 -8.04 22.45 4.45
C SER A 287 -9.13 23.45 4.13
N ASP A 288 -9.04 24.67 4.67
CA ASP A 288 -10.00 25.73 4.36
C ASP A 288 -10.00 26.09 2.87
N LYS A 289 -8.96 25.71 2.11
CA LYS A 289 -8.88 25.87 0.65
C LYS A 289 -9.79 24.92 -0.13
N LEU A 290 -10.21 23.81 0.48
CA LEU A 290 -11.06 22.78 -0.14
C LEU A 290 -12.56 22.98 0.12
N LYS A 291 -12.94 23.91 1.00
CA LYS A 291 -14.34 24.20 1.38
C LYS A 291 -15.05 25.14 0.42
#